data_AF-A0A7X4YDB2-F1
#
_entry.id   AF-A0A7X4YDB2-F1
#
_cell.length_a   1.000
_cell.length_b   1.000
_cell.length_c   1.000
_cell.angle_alpha   90.00
_cell.angle_beta   90.00
_cell.angle_gamma   90.00
#
_symmetry.space_group_name_H-M   'P 1'
#
loop_
_entity.id
_entity.type
_entity.pdbx_description
1 polymer ?
#
loop_
_entity_poly.entity_id
_entity_poly.type
_entity_poly.pdbx_seq_one_letter_code
_entity_poly.pdbx_strand_id
1 'polypeptide(L)'
;MEPGQREDQQFGTFITGSPTATQDEKTMGMLAHLGSIAGLIVGAGFLGWAVPLFLMLAKGKESSFIRAHAVESLNFQITTTIGMAISGILVCALGLGVVTGAIVFLASLVFSVIAGLKANDGELYRYPVNIRLVK
;
A
#
# COMPACT_ATOMS: atom_id res chain seq x y z
N MET A 1 4.95 33.98 -0.51
CA MET A 1 4.27 32.69 -0.22
C MET A 1 3.17 32.56 -1.26
N GLU A 2 3.25 31.57 -2.16
CA GLU A 2 2.34 31.42 -3.30
C GLU A 2 0.95 30.88 -2.88
N PRO A 3 -0.15 31.37 -3.49
CA PRO A 3 -1.52 30.97 -3.11
C PRO A 3 -1.87 29.51 -3.43
N GLY A 4 -1.12 28.85 -4.32
CA GLY A 4 -1.45 27.53 -4.85
C GLY A 4 -1.02 26.32 -4.02
N GLN A 5 -0.34 26.51 -2.88
CA GLN A 5 0.11 25.42 -1.99
C GLN A 5 -0.83 25.17 -0.79
N ARG A 6 -1.89 25.98 -0.66
CA ARG A 6 -2.79 25.91 0.50
C ARG A 6 -3.88 24.86 0.34
N GLU A 7 -4.34 24.61 -0.88
CA GLU A 7 -5.52 23.77 -1.12
C GLU A 7 -5.19 22.27 -1.06
N ASP A 8 -4.01 21.91 -1.54
CA ASP A 8 -3.38 20.59 -1.52
C ASP A 8 -2.91 20.17 -0.12
N GLN A 9 -2.54 21.13 0.74
CA GLN A 9 -2.30 20.89 2.17
C GLN A 9 -3.61 20.79 2.99
N GLN A 10 -4.68 21.45 2.54
CA GLN A 10 -5.96 21.45 3.24
C GLN A 10 -6.64 20.07 3.21
N PHE A 11 -6.52 19.32 2.11
CA PHE A 11 -7.19 18.01 1.98
C PHE A 11 -6.64 16.93 2.93
N GLY A 12 -5.46 17.14 3.50
CA GLY A 12 -4.83 16.22 4.46
C GLY A 12 -5.25 16.39 5.92
N THR A 13 -5.97 17.46 6.29
CA THR A 13 -5.96 17.97 7.66
C THR A 13 -7.34 18.02 8.32
N PHE A 14 -8.08 16.93 8.49
CA PHE A 14 -9.40 17.05 9.16
C PHE A 14 -9.83 15.86 10.03
N ILE A 15 -9.03 15.49 11.04
CA ILE A 15 -9.56 14.74 12.20
C ILE A 15 -8.98 15.25 13.55
N THR A 16 -7.74 15.77 13.60
CA THR A 16 -7.10 16.21 14.87
C THR A 16 -6.62 17.67 14.90
N GLY A 17 -6.73 18.44 13.82
CA GLY A 17 -6.28 19.84 13.76
C GLY A 17 -4.76 20.04 13.86
N SER A 18 -3.97 18.96 13.85
CA SER A 18 -2.52 19.00 13.88
C SER A 18 -1.95 18.81 12.46
N PRO A 19 -0.91 19.57 12.05
CA PRO A 19 -0.34 19.52 10.71
C PRO A 19 0.47 18.23 10.42
N THR A 20 0.44 17.24 11.32
CA THR A 20 1.25 16.02 11.23
C THR A 20 0.45 14.84 11.77
N ALA A 21 0.61 13.68 11.13
CA ALA A 21 -0.03 12.44 11.56
C ALA A 21 0.35 12.07 12.99
N THR A 22 -0.63 11.66 13.78
CA THR A 22 -0.44 11.11 15.12
C THR A 22 0.34 9.79 15.08
N GLN A 23 0.88 9.36 16.22
CA GLN A 23 1.58 8.07 16.30
C GLN A 23 0.68 6.87 15.97
N ASP A 24 -0.60 6.95 16.36
CA ASP A 24 -1.59 5.91 16.01
C ASP A 24 -1.85 5.86 14.51
N GLU A 25 -1.99 7.01 13.85
CA GLU A 25 -2.16 7.08 12.39
C GLU A 25 -0.93 6.59 11.65
N LYS A 26 0.28 6.92 12.11
CA LYS A 26 1.55 6.40 11.58
C LYS A 26 1.62 4.88 11.71
N THR A 27 1.26 4.36 12.89
CA THR A 27 1.22 2.91 13.15
C THR A 27 0.23 2.22 12.21
N MET A 28 -0.98 2.76 12.05
CA MET A 28 -1.98 2.20 11.13
C MET A 28 -1.55 2.31 9.66
N GLY A 29 -0.93 3.42 9.25
CA GLY A 29 -0.35 3.59 7.92
C GLY A 29 0.75 2.57 7.65
N MET A 30 1.64 2.34 8.61
CA MET A 30 2.67 1.29 8.53
C MET A 30 2.04 -0.10 8.44
N LEU A 31 1.02 -0.39 9.25
CA LEU A 31 0.30 -1.68 9.23
C LEU A 31 -0.37 -1.95 7.87
N ALA A 32 -0.83 -0.92 7.16
CA ALA A 32 -1.38 -1.10 5.83
C ALA A 32 -0.37 -1.69 4.84
N HIS A 33 0.91 -1.38 4.98
CA HIS A 33 1.99 -1.91 4.12
C HIS A 33 2.62 -3.17 4.70
N LEU A 34 3.00 -3.17 5.98
CA LEU A 34 3.70 -4.31 6.58
C LEU A 34 2.76 -5.49 6.86
N GLY A 35 1.52 -5.23 7.27
CA GLY A 35 0.52 -6.28 7.45
C GLY A 35 0.15 -6.97 6.13
N SER A 36 0.32 -6.26 5.00
CA SER A 36 0.15 -6.82 3.67
C SER A 36 1.16 -7.96 3.38
N ILE A 37 2.36 -7.91 3.96
CA ILE A 37 3.39 -8.96 3.84
C ILE A 37 2.94 -10.24 4.53
N ALA A 38 2.34 -10.12 5.73
CA ALA A 38 1.77 -11.28 6.41
C ALA A 38 0.67 -11.95 5.56
N GLY A 39 -0.18 -11.15 4.93
CA GLY A 39 -1.19 -11.62 3.96
C GLY A 39 -0.58 -12.30 2.74
N LEU A 40 0.54 -11.79 2.21
CA LEU A 40 1.26 -12.44 1.12
C LEU A 40 1.83 -13.80 1.53
N ILE A 41 2.40 -13.93 2.73
CA ILE A 41 2.97 -15.20 3.20
C ILE A 41 1.88 -16.24 3.48
N VAL A 42 0.87 -15.86 4.28
CA VAL A 42 -0.23 -16.77 4.67
C VAL A 42 -1.10 -17.15 3.47
N GLY A 43 -1.32 -16.22 2.55
CA GLY A 43 -2.13 -16.43 1.35
C GLY A 43 -1.36 -16.92 0.12
N ALA A 44 -0.10 -17.36 0.27
CA ALA A 44 0.75 -17.80 -0.83
C ALA A 44 0.79 -16.81 -2.02
N GLY A 45 0.83 -15.51 -1.72
CA GLY A 45 0.86 -14.41 -2.69
C GLY A 45 -0.50 -13.78 -3.02
N PHE A 46 -1.61 -14.36 -2.55
CA PHE A 46 -2.96 -13.93 -2.97
C PHE A 46 -3.76 -13.14 -1.92
N LEU A 47 -3.39 -13.16 -0.64
CA LEU A 47 -4.15 -12.48 0.43
C LEU A 47 -3.49 -11.18 0.92
N GLY A 48 -2.51 -10.66 0.18
CA GLY A 48 -1.79 -9.43 0.56
C GLY A 48 -2.68 -8.18 0.67
N TRP A 49 -3.80 -8.14 -0.03
CA TRP A 49 -4.75 -7.02 -0.05
C TRP A 49 -5.68 -6.95 1.17
N ALA A 50 -5.78 -8.01 1.98
CA ALA A 50 -6.78 -8.11 3.04
C ALA A 50 -6.59 -7.06 4.15
N VAL A 51 -5.36 -6.89 4.63
CA VAL A 51 -5.04 -5.89 5.67
C VAL A 51 -5.28 -4.45 5.22
N PRO A 52 -4.75 -3.98 4.07
CA PRO A 52 -5.01 -2.62 3.63
C PRO A 52 -6.49 -2.39 3.31
N LEU A 53 -7.22 -3.39 2.78
CA LEU A 53 -8.68 -3.28 2.61
C LEU A 53 -9.40 -3.09 3.94
N PHE A 54 -9.06 -3.91 4.94
CA PHE A 54 -9.64 -3.81 6.27
C PHE A 54 -9.38 -2.42 6.89
N LEU A 55 -8.14 -1.93 6.85
CA LEU A 55 -7.80 -0.61 7.39
C LEU A 55 -8.48 0.54 6.64
N MET A 56 -8.60 0.45 5.32
CA MET A 56 -9.34 1.43 4.52
C MET A 56 -10.81 1.50 4.96
N LEU A 57 -11.46 0.36 5.20
CA LEU A 57 -12.87 0.30 5.60
C LEU A 57 -13.08 0.69 7.07
N ALA A 58 -12.21 0.23 7.96
CA ALA A 58 -12.35 0.42 9.40
C ALA A 58 -11.92 1.83 9.86
N LYS A 59 -10.87 2.38 9.24
CA LYS A 59 -10.20 3.61 9.71
C LYS A 59 -10.04 4.69 8.65
N GLY A 60 -10.29 4.39 7.37
CA GLY A 60 -10.14 5.37 6.30
C GLY A 60 -11.11 6.56 6.37
N LYS A 61 -12.29 6.40 6.98
CA LYS A 61 -13.20 7.54 7.23
C LYS A 61 -12.77 8.42 8.39
N GLU A 62 -11.96 7.86 9.29
CA GLU A 62 -11.47 8.51 10.52
C GLU A 62 -10.08 9.13 10.34
N SER A 63 -9.42 8.99 9.18
CA SER A 63 -8.13 9.64 8.91
C SER A 63 -7.81 9.60 7.42
N SER A 64 -7.56 10.77 6.84
CA SER A 64 -7.06 10.94 5.47
C SER A 64 -5.69 10.29 5.29
N PHE A 65 -4.82 10.35 6.31
CA PHE A 65 -3.49 9.75 6.31
C PHE A 65 -3.58 8.21 6.24
N ILE A 66 -4.37 7.61 7.14
CA ILE A 66 -4.58 6.15 7.14
C ILE A 66 -5.20 5.74 5.81
N ARG A 67 -6.22 6.47 5.33
CA ARG A 67 -6.87 6.17 4.07
C ARG A 67 -5.90 6.21 2.89
N ALA A 68 -5.02 7.21 2.83
CA ALA A 68 -4.04 7.35 1.76
C ALA A 68 -3.08 6.15 1.72
N HIS A 69 -2.51 5.74 2.85
CA HIS A 69 -1.65 4.55 2.90
C HIS A 69 -2.41 3.25 2.63
N ALA A 70 -3.63 3.11 3.15
CA ALA A 70 -4.46 1.93 2.96
C ALA A 70 -4.88 1.75 1.49
N VAL A 71 -5.34 2.81 0.83
CA VAL A 71 -5.72 2.78 -0.59
C VAL A 71 -4.51 2.52 -1.49
N GLU A 72 -3.38 3.19 -1.25
CA GLU A 72 -2.18 3.02 -2.07
C GLU A 72 -1.59 1.61 -1.90
N SER A 73 -1.58 1.06 -0.67
CA SER A 73 -1.21 -0.33 -0.40
C SER A 73 -2.19 -1.33 -1.03
N LEU A 74 -3.49 -1.12 -0.91
CA LEU A 74 -4.52 -1.99 -1.47
C LEU A 74 -4.34 -2.12 -3.00
N ASN A 75 -4.20 -1.00 -3.68
CA ASN A 75 -3.93 -0.96 -5.12
C ASN A 75 -2.62 -1.68 -5.48
N PHE A 76 -1.58 -1.51 -4.66
CA PHE A 76 -0.29 -2.16 -4.92
C PHE A 76 -0.40 -3.68 -4.78
N GLN A 77 -1.09 -4.17 -3.76
CA GLN A 77 -1.30 -5.59 -3.55
C GLN A 77 -2.18 -6.22 -4.63
N ILE A 78 -3.16 -5.49 -5.17
CA ILE A 78 -3.90 -5.93 -6.36
C ILE A 78 -2.96 -6.00 -7.57
N THR A 79 -2.12 -4.99 -7.77
CA THR A 79 -1.13 -4.93 -8.86
C THR A 79 -0.16 -6.11 -8.81
N THR A 80 0.42 -6.40 -7.64
CA THR A 80 1.35 -7.53 -7.46
C THR A 80 0.64 -8.87 -7.58
N THR A 81 -0.60 -8.99 -7.09
CA THR A 81 -1.42 -10.21 -7.26
C THR A 81 -1.66 -10.51 -8.75
N ILE A 82 -1.96 -9.48 -9.56
CA ILE A 82 -2.07 -9.64 -11.02
C ILE A 82 -0.74 -10.10 -11.63
N GLY A 83 0.38 -9.48 -11.23
CA GLY A 83 1.72 -9.88 -11.68
C GLY A 83 2.07 -11.34 -11.32
N MET A 84 1.68 -11.78 -10.12
CA MET A 84 1.83 -13.16 -9.66
C MET A 84 0.95 -14.13 -10.46
N ALA A 85 -0.30 -13.76 -10.74
CA ALA A 85 -1.21 -14.58 -11.56
C ALA A 85 -0.68 -14.75 -13.00
N ILE A 86 -0.20 -13.67 -13.63
CA ILE A 86 0.43 -13.72 -14.96
C ILE A 86 1.68 -14.62 -14.92
N SER A 87 2.52 -14.48 -13.89
CA SER A 87 3.69 -15.33 -13.72
C SER A 87 3.30 -16.81 -13.59
N GLY A 88 2.25 -17.13 -12.84
CA GLY A 88 1.72 -18.50 -12.74
C GLY A 88 1.28 -19.08 -14.08
N ILE A 89 0.59 -18.28 -14.92
CA ILE A 89 0.23 -18.69 -16.28
C ILE A 89 1.49 -18.97 -17.14
N LEU A 90 2.52 -18.11 -17.03
CA LEU A 90 3.79 -18.28 -17.75
C LEU A 90 4.58 -19.52 -17.29
N VAL A 91 4.47 -19.93 -16.02
CA VAL A 91 5.02 -21.20 -15.55
C VAL A 91 4.38 -22.35 -16.32
N CYS A 92 3.06 -22.40 -16.37
CA CYS A 92 2.33 -23.48 -17.02
C CYS A 92 2.57 -23.54 -18.54
N ALA A 93 2.75 -22.38 -19.19
CA ALA A 93 2.91 -22.30 -20.64
C ALA A 93 4.35 -22.55 -21.12
N LEU A 94 5.36 -22.00 -20.43
CA LEU A 94 6.74 -21.91 -20.93
C LEU A 94 7.82 -22.32 -19.93
N GLY A 95 7.45 -22.63 -18.67
CA GLY A 95 8.40 -22.93 -17.58
C GLY A 95 9.18 -21.71 -17.05
N LEU A 96 9.05 -20.53 -17.67
CA LEU A 96 9.81 -19.32 -17.34
C LEU A 96 9.18 -18.46 -16.23
N GLY A 97 7.92 -18.71 -15.87
CA GLY A 97 7.19 -17.85 -14.93
C GLY A 97 7.71 -17.89 -13.48
N VAL A 98 8.60 -18.83 -13.13
CA VAL A 98 9.19 -18.92 -11.78
C VAL A 98 10.09 -17.72 -11.51
N VAL A 99 10.90 -17.33 -12.49
CA VAL A 99 11.82 -16.19 -12.36
C VAL A 99 11.03 -14.88 -12.26
N THR A 100 10.01 -14.70 -13.10
CA THR A 100 9.17 -13.49 -13.05
C THR A 100 8.38 -13.41 -11.74
N GLY A 101 7.84 -14.53 -11.26
CA GLY A 101 7.14 -14.60 -9.97
C GLY A 101 8.05 -14.23 -8.79
N ALA A 102 9.29 -14.75 -8.77
CA ALA A 102 10.27 -14.40 -7.75
C ALA A 102 10.61 -12.90 -7.75
N ILE A 103 10.77 -12.29 -8.93
CA ILE A 103 11.03 -10.84 -9.06
C ILE A 103 9.84 -10.03 -8.53
N VAL A 104 8.61 -10.39 -8.91
CA VAL A 104 7.40 -9.69 -8.44
C VAL A 104 7.27 -9.80 -6.92
N PHE A 105 7.51 -10.98 -6.35
CA PHE A 105 7.44 -11.20 -4.92
C PHE A 105 8.49 -10.36 -4.16
N LEU A 106 9.76 -10.40 -4.59
CA LEU A 106 10.82 -9.62 -3.96
C LEU A 106 10.59 -8.10 -4.09
N ALA A 107 10.15 -7.63 -5.25
CA ALA A 107 9.80 -6.21 -5.45
C ALA A 107 8.64 -5.80 -4.52
N SER A 108 7.63 -6.66 -4.37
CA SER A 108 6.51 -6.45 -3.45
C SER A 108 6.99 -6.30 -2.01
N LEU A 109 7.87 -7.20 -1.53
CA LEU A 109 8.42 -7.11 -0.18
C LEU A 109 9.21 -5.81 0.05
N VAL A 110 10.15 -5.49 -0.84
CA VAL A 110 11.02 -4.32 -0.71
C VAL A 110 10.19 -3.04 -0.69
N PHE A 111 9.27 -2.87 -1.64
CA PHE A 111 8.48 -1.65 -1.69
C PHE A 111 7.50 -1.53 -0.52
N SER A 112 6.89 -2.64 -0.06
CA SER A 112 6.03 -2.62 1.13
C SER A 112 6.79 -2.24 2.39
N VAL A 113 8.04 -2.67 2.55
CA VAL A 113 8.89 -2.25 3.66
C VAL A 113 9.21 -0.75 3.58
N ILE A 114 9.63 -0.25 2.41
CA ILE A 114 9.91 1.18 2.21
C ILE A 114 8.67 2.03 2.51
N ALA A 115 7.50 1.62 2.00
CA ALA A 115 6.25 2.30 2.23
C ALA A 115 5.85 2.31 3.73
N GLY A 116 6.09 1.20 4.43
CA GLY A 116 5.88 1.09 5.87
C GLY A 116 6.78 2.02 6.68
N LEU A 117 8.08 2.09 6.33
CA LEU A 117 9.02 3.02 6.96
C LEU A 117 8.62 4.48 6.72
N LYS A 118 8.23 4.82 5.49
CA LYS A 118 7.74 6.16 5.15
C LYS A 118 6.46 6.53 5.92
N ALA A 119 5.53 5.58 6.07
CA ALA A 119 4.35 5.78 6.89
C ALA A 119 4.70 6.04 8.37
N ASN A 120 5.70 5.34 8.91
CA ASN A 120 6.21 5.56 10.27
C ASN A 120 6.82 6.95 10.44
N ASP A 121 7.51 7.46 9.42
CA ASP A 121 8.04 8.83 9.41
C ASP A 121 6.91 9.88 9.32
N GLY A 122 5.70 9.47 8.93
CA GLY A 122 4.55 10.34 8.68
C GLY A 122 4.52 10.88 7.25
N GLU A 123 5.25 10.27 6.33
CA GLU A 123 5.33 10.64 4.92
C GLU A 123 4.42 9.74 4.08
N LEU A 124 3.68 10.36 3.15
CA LEU A 124 2.95 9.61 2.12
C LEU A 124 3.94 9.00 1.14
N TYR A 125 3.78 7.70 0.87
CA TYR A 125 4.57 6.99 -0.12
C TYR A 125 3.70 6.60 -1.31
N ARG A 126 4.18 6.86 -2.53
CA ARG A 126 3.55 6.36 -3.76
C ARG A 126 4.42 5.28 -4.37
N TYR A 127 3.83 4.11 -4.59
CA TYR A 127 4.52 3.02 -5.25
C TYR A 127 4.88 3.41 -6.69
N PRO A 128 6.12 3.14 -7.15
CA PRO A 128 6.55 3.45 -8.52
C PRO A 128 5.68 2.75 -9.58
N VAL A 129 5.30 1.50 -9.33
CA VAL A 129 4.41 0.71 -10.18
C VAL A 129 3.18 0.35 -9.37
N ASN A 130 2.04 0.94 -9.72
CA ASN A 130 0.78 0.72 -9.00
C ASN A 130 -0.45 1.07 -9.86
N ILE A 131 -1.35 0.11 -10.03
CA ILE A 131 -2.63 0.31 -10.72
C ILE A 131 -3.63 0.85 -9.70
N ARG A 132 -3.99 2.13 -9.83
CA ARG A 132 -4.83 2.85 -8.87
C ARG A 132 -6.32 2.70 -9.18
N LEU A 133 -6.85 1.52 -8.86
CA LEU A 133 -8.25 1.15 -9.08
C LEU A 133 -9.18 1.78 -8.04
N VAL A 134 -8.78 1.73 -6.77
CA VAL A 134 -9.51 2.30 -5.64
C VAL A 134 -9.04 3.74 -5.39
N LYS A 135 -9.99 4.65 -5.12
CA LYS A 135 -9.77 6.09 -4.88
C LYS A 135 -10.27 6.50 -3.51
#